data_AF-A0A1H9CHD5-F1
#
_entry.id   AF-A0A1H9CHD5-F1
#
_cell.length_a   1.000
_cell.length_b   1.000
_cell.length_c   1.000
_cell.angle_alpha   90.00
_cell.angle_beta   90.00
_cell.angle_gamma   90.00
#
_symmetry.space_group_name_H-M   'P 1'
#
loop_
_entity.id
_entity.type
_entity.pdbx_description
1 polymer ?
#
loop_
_entity_poly.entity_id
_entity_poly.type
_entity_poly.pdbx_seq_one_letter_code
_entity_poly.pdbx_strand_id
1 'polypeptide(L)' 'MTTEPEHPVHARLEEILSEVRVLNRQLIHPLTLDPAIRNLKETIEVYKRLEAEDLDSAEGGR' A
#
# COMPACT_ATOMS: atom_id res chain seq x y z
N MET A 1 -12.85 19.38 -5.38
CA MET A 1 -12.03 18.39 -4.66
C MET A 1 -11.65 17.33 -5.67
N THR A 2 -10.48 17.44 -6.29
CA THR A 2 -9.94 16.45 -7.20
C THR A 2 -9.12 15.48 -6.37
N THR A 3 -9.68 14.32 -6.05
CA THR A 3 -8.89 13.18 -5.58
C THR A 3 -7.93 12.82 -6.71
N GLU A 4 -6.64 12.94 -6.46
CA GLU A 4 -5.61 12.43 -7.38
C GLU A 4 -5.90 10.95 -7.68
N PRO A 5 -5.72 10.51 -8.93
CA PRO A 5 -5.92 9.12 -9.28
C PRO A 5 -4.93 8.27 -8.50
N GLU A 6 -5.42 7.41 -7.61
CA GLU A 6 -4.58 6.43 -6.93
C GLU A 6 -3.83 5.59 -7.97
N HIS A 7 -2.51 5.56 -7.84
CA HIS A 7 -1.67 4.76 -8.72
C HIS A 7 -2.16 3.30 -8.70
N PRO A 8 -2.28 2.63 -9.85
CA PRO A 8 -2.91 1.30 -9.95
C PRO A 8 -2.21 0.24 -9.08
N VAL A 9 -0.94 0.45 -8.72
CA VAL A 9 -0.19 -0.42 -7.81
C VAL A 9 -0.69 -0.28 -6.37
N HIS A 10 -1.03 0.92 -5.89
CA HIS A 10 -1.58 1.11 -4.54
C HIS A 10 -2.93 0.43 -4.39
N ALA A 11 -3.82 0.65 -5.36
CA ALA A 11 -5.14 0.02 -5.36
C ALA A 11 -5.02 -1.52 -5.31
N ARG A 12 -4.07 -2.09 -6.07
CA ARG A 12 -3.82 -3.53 -6.05
C ARG A 12 -3.24 -4.03 -4.72
N LEU A 13 -2.34 -3.26 -4.09
CA LEU A 13 -1.78 -3.62 -2.78
C LEU A 13 -2.83 -3.55 -1.66
N GLU A 14 -3.73 -2.57 -1.71
CA GLU A 14 -4.84 -2.44 -0.76
C GLU A 14 -5.86 -3.58 -0.90
N GLU A 15 -6.16 -4.00 -2.13
CA GLU A 15 -6.99 -5.17 -2.42
C GLU A 15 -6.38 -6.45 -1.80
N ILE A 16 -5.10 -6.71 -2.06
CA ILE A 16 -4.37 -7.85 -1.49
C ILE A 16 -4.38 -7.81 0.04
N LEU A 17 -4.16 -6.63 0.64
CA LEU A 17 -4.20 -6.47 2.10
C LEU A 17 -5.58 -6.80 2.68
N SER A 18 -6.65 -6.43 1.98
CA SER A 18 -8.03 -6.73 2.36
C SER A 18 -8.31 -8.23 2.34
N GLU A 19 -7.93 -8.90 1.25
CA GLU A 19 -8.08 -10.36 1.10
C GLU A 19 -7.35 -11.13 2.20
N VAL A 20 -6.09 -10.75 2.49
CA VAL A 20 -5.28 -11.37 3.56
C VAL A 20 -5.95 -11.21 4.92
N ARG A 21 -6.55 -10.05 5.21
CA ARG A 21 -7.28 -9.82 6.48
C ARG A 21 -8.53 -10.67 6.60
N VAL A 22 -9.28 -10.85 5.52
CA VAL A 22 -10.49 -11.71 5.50
C VAL A 22 -10.09 -13.17 5.75
N LEU A 23 -9.09 -13.67 5.03
CA LEU A 23 -8.53 -15.01 5.23
C LEU A 23 -8.04 -15.21 6.67
N ASN A 24 -7.31 -14.25 7.22
CA ASN A 24 -6.80 -14.35 8.59
C ASN A 24 -7.92 -14.46 9.64
N ARG A 25 -9.06 -13.79 9.43
CA ARG A 25 -10.23 -13.84 10.35
C ARG A 25 -11.04 -15.13 10.24
N GLN A 26 -10.97 -15.83 9.10
CA GLN A 26 -11.68 -17.09 8.88
C GLN A 26 -10.93 -18.31 9.45
N LEU A 27 -9.66 -18.15 9.81
CA LEU A 27 -8.86 -19.23 10.40
C LEU A 27 -9.19 -19.41 11.89
N ILE A 28 -9.50 -20.65 12.29
CA ILE A 28 -9.78 -21.03 13.69
C ILE A 28 -8.55 -20.78 14.58
N HIS A 29 -7.34 -20.88 14.01
CA HIS A 29 -6.10 -20.39 14.59
C HIS A 29 -5.50 -19.39 13.61
N PRO A 30 -5.43 -18.08 13.95
CA PRO A 30 -4.83 -17.09 13.08
C PRO A 30 -3.38 -17.51 12.78
N LEU A 31 -3.01 -17.59 11.51
CA LEU A 31 -1.60 -17.63 11.14
C LEU A 31 -0.97 -16.34 11.70
N THR A 32 0.28 -16.40 12.19
CA THR A 32 1.03 -15.21 12.61
C THR A 32 1.40 -14.36 11.38
N LEU A 33 0.39 -13.76 10.77
CA LEU A 33 0.48 -12.92 9.58
C LEU A 33 0.73 -11.46 9.93
N ASP A 34 0.74 -11.09 11.21
CA ASP A 34 1.03 -9.73 11.66
C ASP A 34 2.36 -9.18 11.12
N PRO A 35 3.48 -9.95 11.07
CA PRO A 35 4.71 -9.49 10.43
C PRO A 35 4.54 -9.22 8.93
N ALA A 36 3.78 -10.07 8.22
CA ALA A 36 3.54 -9.93 6.78
C ALA A 36 2.63 -8.73 6.48
N ILE A 37 1.57 -8.54 7.29
CA ILE A 37 0.66 -7.40 7.20
C ILE A 37 1.42 -6.09 7.49
N ARG A 38 2.29 -6.08 8.50
CA ARG A 38 3.13 -4.92 8.82
C ARG A 38 4.08 -4.59 7.66
N ASN A 39 4.77 -5.59 7.10
CA ASN A 39 5.68 -5.40 5.99
C ASN A 39 4.96 -4.87 4.73
N LEU A 40 3.74 -5.34 4.45
CA LEU A 40 2.95 -4.84 3.33
C LEU A 40 2.55 -3.37 3.51
N LYS A 41 2.17 -2.96 4.74
CA LYS A 41 1.87 -1.56 5.05
C LYS A 41 3.08 -0.65 4.87
N GLU A 42 4.23 -1.06 5.40
CA GLU A 42 5.50 -0.33 5.25
C GLU A 42 5.87 -0.20 3.77
N THR A 43 5.68 -1.26 2.98
CA THR A 43 5.93 -1.24 1.53
C THR A 43 5.03 -0.23 0.82
N ILE A 44 3.73 -0.20 1.11
CA ILE A 44 2.79 0.78 0.53
C ILE A 44 3.24 2.21 0.89
N GLU A 45 3.64 2.45 2.14
CA GLU A 45 4.07 3.77 2.58
C GLU A 45 5.35 4.24 1.88
N VAL A 46 6.31 3.34 1.65
CA VAL A 46 7.53 3.63 0.89
C VAL A 46 7.20 4.00 -0.56
N TYR A 47 6.33 3.25 -1.24
CA TYR A 47 5.93 3.58 -2.62
C TYR A 47 5.23 4.94 -2.72
N LYS A 48 4.34 5.27 -1.76
CA LYS A 48 3.67 6.58 -1.73
C LYS A 48 4.66 7.73 -1.57
N ARG A 49 5.73 7.54 -0.79
CA ARG A 49 6.80 8.55 -0.63
C ARG A 49 7.65 8.68 -1.89
N LEU A 50 8.04 7.57 -2.51
CA LEU A 50 8.83 7.59 -3.76
C LEU A 50 8.08 8.29 -4.89
N GLU A 51 6.79 8.03 -5.05
CA GLU A 51 5.96 8.73 -6.06
C GLU A 51 5.86 10.24 -5.79
N ALA A 52 5.82 10.66 -4.52
CA ALA A 52 5.83 12.08 -4.16
C ALA A 52 7.20 12.76 -4.45
N GLU A 53 8.31 12.05 -4.20
CA GLU A 53 9.67 12.54 -4.49
C GLU A 53 9.96 12.65 -6.00
N ASP A 54 9.40 11.74 -6.81
CA ASP A 54 9.47 11.80 -8.28
C ASP A 54 8.65 12.97 -8.84
N LEU A 55 7.53 13.32 -8.20
CA LEU A 55 6.72 14.50 -8.56
C LEU A 55 7.43 15.82 -8.23
N ASP A 56 8.08 15.93 -7.06
CA ASP A 56 8.86 17.12 -6.69
C ASP A 56 10.10 17.33 -7.58
N SER A 57 10.71 16.25 -8.07
CA SER A 57 11.85 16.32 -9.00
C SER A 57 11.45 16.76 -10.42
N ALA A 58 10.19 16.59 -10.81
CA ALA A 58 9.68 17.03 -12.12
C ALA A 58 9.38 18.55 -12.17
N GLU A 59 9.19 19.21 -11.02
CA GLU A 59 8.90 20.65 -10.96
C GLU A 59 10.14 21.55 -10.82
N GLY A 60 11.32 20.98 -10.54
CA GLY A 60 12.58 21.73 -10.33
C GLY A 60 13.37 22.11 -11.60
N GLY A 61 12.82 21.87 -12.79
CA GLY A 61 13.48 22.11 -14.08
C GLY A 61 12.96 23.35 -14.82
N ARG A 62 13.04 24.54 -14.21
CA ARG A 62 12.87 25.84 -14.90
C ARG A 62 13.84 26.88 -14.37
#